data_AF-L8N5B7-F1
#
_entry.id   AF-L8N5B7-F1
#
_cell.length_a   1.000
_cell.length_b   1.000
_cell.length_c   1.000
_cell.angle_alpha   90.00
_cell.angle_beta   90.00
_cell.angle_gamma   90.00
#
_symmetry.space_group_name_H-M   'P 1'
#
loop_
_entity.id
_entity.type
_entity.pdbx_description
1 polymer ?
#
loop_
_entity_poly.entity_id
_entity_poly.type
_entity_poly.pdbx_seq_one_letter_code
_entity_poly.pdbx_strand_id
1 'polypeptide(L)'
;MNSKENLETKFDKLIDTISNLPKKVIDAIKEDSHDIYQLVSVNKSLLDFDLINQDIDMIQQRMTKNGDVVLGSRVIIDDKKESLEILTYFKRYDKTFSVSAKASVKRVTNIPSDILAELKKQGRVELSVSL
;
A
#
# COMPACT_ATOMS: atom_id res chain seq x y z
N MET A 1 -24.06 21.39 10.05
CA MET A 1 -23.00 21.75 9.06
C MET A 1 -21.85 20.79 9.28
N ASN A 2 -21.95 19.58 8.72
CA ASN A 2 -21.44 19.15 7.41
C ASN A 2 -19.92 18.96 7.37
N SER A 3 -19.39 18.13 8.26
CA SER A 3 -18.06 17.52 8.14
C SER A 3 -18.17 16.22 7.32
N LYS A 4 -18.60 16.36 6.06
CA LYS A 4 -18.10 15.51 4.98
C LYS A 4 -16.67 15.97 4.70
N GLU A 5 -15.75 15.69 5.62
CA GLU A 5 -14.34 15.62 5.21
C GLU A 5 -14.28 14.50 4.18
N ASN A 6 -14.07 14.94 2.93
CA ASN A 6 -14.47 14.22 1.75
C ASN A 6 -13.69 12.90 1.70
N LEU A 7 -14.40 11.78 1.72
CA LEU A 7 -13.82 10.46 1.47
C LEU A 7 -13.00 10.53 0.16
N GLU A 8 -13.49 11.26 -0.83
CA GLU A 8 -12.78 11.62 -2.08
C GLU A 8 -11.37 12.19 -1.82
N THR A 9 -11.17 13.16 -0.91
CA THR A 9 -9.84 13.71 -0.60
C THR A 9 -8.88 12.72 0.10
N LYS A 10 -9.41 11.69 0.78
CA LYS A 10 -8.56 10.62 1.34
C LYS A 10 -8.16 9.61 0.26
N PHE A 11 -8.98 9.43 -0.76
CA PHE A 11 -8.73 8.52 -1.87
C PHE A 11 -7.89 9.10 -3.00
N ASP A 12 -7.84 10.43 -3.15
CA ASP A 12 -7.01 11.12 -4.15
C ASP A 12 -5.52 10.73 -4.12
N LYS A 13 -5.01 10.19 -2.99
CA LYS A 13 -3.63 9.69 -2.87
C LYS A 13 -3.42 8.23 -3.25
N LEU A 14 -4.48 7.40 -3.26
CA LEU A 14 -4.42 5.97 -3.59
C LEU A 14 -4.82 5.67 -5.03
N ILE A 15 -5.59 6.57 -5.67
CA ILE A 15 -6.11 6.41 -7.04
C ILE A 15 -5.14 7.03 -8.06
N ASP A 16 -3.87 6.65 -7.98
CA ASP A 16 -2.98 6.70 -9.15
C ASP A 16 -2.83 5.25 -9.65
N THR A 17 -3.68 4.88 -10.60
CA THR A 17 -3.69 3.55 -11.23
C THR A 17 -2.32 3.19 -11.81
N ILE A 18 -1.76 2.07 -11.32
CA ILE A 18 -0.84 1.11 -11.94
C ILE A 18 0.31 1.73 -12.79
N SER A 19 1.46 2.01 -12.15
CA SER A 19 2.81 2.25 -12.73
C SER A 19 3.43 3.65 -12.58
N ASN A 20 2.98 4.50 -11.65
CA ASN A 20 3.64 5.79 -11.43
C ASN A 20 4.92 5.70 -10.58
N LEU A 21 5.17 4.56 -9.92
CA LEU A 21 6.47 4.36 -9.28
C LEU A 21 7.54 4.22 -10.38
N PRO A 22 8.55 5.11 -10.45
CA PRO A 22 9.48 5.11 -11.58
C PRO A 22 10.14 3.73 -11.70
N LYS A 23 10.12 3.13 -12.91
CA LYS A 23 10.78 1.82 -13.15
C LYS A 23 12.20 1.78 -12.59
N LYS A 24 12.93 2.89 -12.68
CA LYS A 24 14.27 3.07 -12.11
C LYS A 24 14.35 2.80 -10.60
N VAL A 25 13.30 3.08 -9.82
CA VAL A 25 13.25 2.79 -8.39
C VAL A 25 13.07 1.28 -8.16
N ILE A 26 12.19 0.65 -8.93
CA ILE A 26 11.93 -0.80 -8.86
C ILE A 26 13.17 -1.59 -9.28
N ASP A 27 13.80 -1.19 -10.39
CA ASP A 27 14.98 -1.84 -10.95
C ASP A 27 16.23 -1.65 -10.06
N ALA A 28 16.23 -0.63 -9.19
CA ALA A 28 17.36 -0.30 -8.31
C ALA A 28 17.27 -0.93 -6.90
N ILE A 29 16.24 -1.74 -6.61
CA ILE A 29 16.07 -2.39 -5.30
C ILE A 29 17.22 -3.37 -5.07
N LYS A 30 17.95 -3.18 -3.98
CA LYS A 30 19.12 -4.01 -3.64
C LYS A 30 18.80 -5.13 -2.64
N GLU A 31 17.88 -4.91 -1.69
CA GLU A 31 17.51 -5.91 -0.67
C GLU A 31 16.07 -5.73 -0.20
N ASP A 32 15.44 -6.84 0.21
CA ASP A 32 14.08 -6.89 0.74
C ASP A 32 14.12 -7.17 2.25
N SER A 33 13.66 -6.21 3.05
CA SER A 33 13.61 -6.34 4.51
C SER A 33 12.27 -6.92 4.94
N HIS A 34 12.31 -7.99 5.73
CA HIS A 34 11.13 -8.64 6.28
C HIS A 34 10.84 -8.09 7.68
N ASP A 35 10.40 -6.84 7.74
CA ASP A 35 9.88 -6.30 8.99
C ASP A 35 8.43 -6.78 9.18
N ILE A 36 8.11 -7.20 10.41
CA ILE A 36 6.73 -7.56 10.76
C ILE A 36 5.99 -6.26 11.05
N TYR A 37 4.98 -5.96 10.22
CA TYR A 37 4.03 -4.89 10.45
C TYR A 37 2.68 -5.48 10.81
N GLN A 38 2.09 -4.95 11.88
CA GLN A 38 0.69 -5.20 12.18
C GLN A 38 -0.15 -4.19 11.40
N LEU A 39 -0.83 -4.66 10.35
CA LEU A 39 -1.70 -3.84 9.52
C LEU A 39 -3.02 -3.59 10.23
N VAL A 40 -3.34 -2.33 10.52
CA VAL A 40 -4.60 -1.92 11.13
C VAL A 40 -5.78 -2.07 10.16
N SER A 41 -5.51 -2.03 8.84
CA SER A 41 -6.52 -2.28 7.83
C SER A 41 -7.01 -3.72 7.80
N VAL A 42 -6.31 -4.65 8.45
CA VAL A 42 -6.69 -6.07 8.48
C VAL A 42 -7.02 -6.52 9.90
N ASN A 43 -8.29 -6.88 10.12
CA ASN A 43 -8.76 -7.45 11.37
C ASN A 43 -9.48 -8.77 11.10
N LYS A 44 -9.01 -9.88 11.70
CA LYS A 44 -9.58 -11.23 11.50
C LYS A 44 -9.75 -11.59 10.01
N SER A 45 -8.75 -11.26 9.20
CA SER A 45 -8.73 -11.46 7.74
C SER A 45 -9.80 -10.68 6.96
N LEU A 46 -10.45 -9.70 7.58
CA LEU A 46 -11.27 -8.68 6.91
C LEU A 46 -10.40 -7.46 6.64
N LEU A 47 -10.25 -7.10 5.38
CA LEU A 47 -9.60 -5.86 4.95
C LEU A 47 -10.63 -4.73 4.87
N ASP A 48 -10.41 -3.68 5.65
CA ASP A 48 -11.07 -2.39 5.46
C ASP A 48 -10.21 -1.51 4.54
N PHE A 49 -10.67 -1.31 3.31
CA PHE A 49 -9.91 -0.59 2.28
C PHE A 49 -9.63 0.86 2.68
N ASP A 50 -10.50 1.49 3.47
CA ASP A 50 -10.37 2.88 3.91
C ASP A 50 -9.17 3.09 4.85
N LEU A 51 -8.73 2.02 5.51
CA LEU A 51 -7.64 2.04 6.50
C LEU A 51 -6.26 1.77 5.87
N ILE A 52 -6.19 1.41 4.59
CA ILE A 52 -4.91 1.10 3.91
C ILE A 52 -3.97 2.31 3.95
N ASN A 53 -4.49 3.53 3.77
CA ASN A 53 -3.68 4.75 3.88
C ASN A 53 -3.02 4.91 5.26
N GLN A 54 -3.74 4.53 6.32
CA GLN A 54 -3.19 4.61 7.66
C GLN A 54 -2.01 3.64 7.85
N ASP A 55 -2.10 2.44 7.29
CA ASP A 55 -0.99 1.47 7.30
C ASP A 55 0.22 2.00 6.53
N ILE A 56 -0.01 2.58 5.35
CA ILE A 56 1.05 3.19 4.54
C ILE A 56 1.73 4.31 5.33
N ASP A 57 0.95 5.25 5.89
CA ASP A 57 1.46 6.37 6.67
C ASP A 57 2.29 5.88 7.86
N MET A 58 1.82 4.84 8.58
CA MET A 58 2.55 4.26 9.70
C MET A 58 3.89 3.64 9.28
N ILE A 59 3.91 2.90 8.17
CA ILE A 59 5.14 2.29 7.62
C ILE A 59 6.11 3.41 7.19
N GLN A 60 5.64 4.40 6.44
CA GLN A 60 6.45 5.50 5.95
C GLN A 60 7.02 6.35 7.10
N GLN A 61 6.20 6.69 8.10
CA GLN A 61 6.66 7.42 9.29
C GLN A 61 7.74 6.65 10.05
N ARG A 62 7.64 5.32 10.14
CA ARG A 62 8.68 4.50 10.76
C ARG A 62 10.00 4.59 10.00
N MET A 63 9.96 4.54 8.67
CA MET A 63 11.15 4.69 7.82
C MET A 63 11.78 6.07 7.98
N THR A 64 10.98 7.13 7.93
CA THR A 64 11.48 8.50 8.13
C THR A 64 12.10 8.67 9.52
N LYS A 65 11.51 8.09 10.57
CA LYS A 65 12.08 8.10 11.93
C LYS A 65 13.43 7.40 12.03
N ASN A 66 13.68 6.41 11.18
CA ASN A 66 14.97 5.70 11.09
C ASN A 66 16.02 6.45 10.26
N GLY A 67 15.68 7.63 9.71
CA GLY A 67 16.56 8.43 8.85
C GLY A 67 16.52 8.03 7.37
N ASP A 68 15.56 7.20 6.97
CA ASP A 68 15.39 6.77 5.59
C ASP A 68 14.56 7.78 4.77
N VAL A 69 14.89 7.91 3.48
CA VAL A 69 14.11 8.71 2.53
C VAL A 69 13.10 7.80 1.85
N VAL A 70 11.82 7.94 2.18
CA VAL A 70 10.74 7.21 1.52
C VAL A 70 10.69 7.62 0.05
N LEU A 71 10.50 6.66 -0.85
CA LEU A 71 10.36 6.87 -2.30
C LEU A 71 8.93 6.62 -2.79
N GLY A 72 8.12 5.93 -1.99
CA GLY A 72 6.71 5.62 -2.26
C GLY A 72 6.35 4.22 -1.77
N SER A 73 5.07 3.87 -1.90
CA SER A 73 4.54 2.56 -1.51
C SER A 73 3.70 1.95 -2.64
N ARG A 74 3.61 0.62 -2.66
CA ARG A 74 2.72 -0.14 -3.53
C ARG A 74 1.86 -1.05 -2.67
N VAL A 75 0.56 -1.00 -2.91
CA VAL A 75 -0.42 -1.89 -2.28
C VAL A 75 -0.81 -2.95 -3.29
N ILE A 76 -0.73 -4.21 -2.91
CA ILE A 76 -1.08 -5.35 -3.74
C ILE A 76 -2.18 -6.11 -3.01
N ILE A 77 -3.35 -6.20 -3.62
CA ILE A 77 -4.45 -7.03 -3.13
C ILE A 77 -4.58 -8.19 -4.13
N ASP A 78 -4.36 -9.41 -3.65
CA ASP A 78 -4.40 -10.62 -4.46
C ASP A 78 -5.50 -11.54 -3.91
N ASP A 79 -6.63 -11.59 -4.60
CA ASP A 79 -7.81 -12.39 -4.22
C ASP A 79 -7.53 -13.88 -4.41
N LYS A 80 -6.72 -14.24 -5.41
CA LYS A 80 -6.34 -15.65 -5.66
C LYS A 80 -5.45 -16.20 -4.54
N LYS A 81 -4.64 -15.35 -3.92
CA LYS A 81 -3.77 -15.71 -2.79
C LYS A 81 -4.35 -15.34 -1.43
N GLU A 82 -5.55 -14.79 -1.37
CA GLU A 82 -6.18 -14.28 -0.14
C GLU A 82 -5.21 -13.39 0.67
N SER A 83 -4.60 -12.39 0.02
CA SER A 83 -3.52 -11.61 0.62
C SER A 83 -3.55 -10.12 0.29
N LEU A 84 -3.05 -9.35 1.26
CA LEU A 84 -2.66 -7.95 1.13
C LEU A 84 -1.16 -7.84 1.35
N GLU A 85 -0.49 -7.08 0.49
CA GLU A 85 0.91 -6.71 0.64
C GLU A 85 1.08 -5.20 0.43
N ILE A 86 1.73 -4.52 1.38
CA ILE A 86 2.16 -3.13 1.26
C ILE A 86 3.68 -3.12 1.17
N LEU A 87 4.18 -2.86 -0.04
CA LEU A 87 5.60 -2.77 -0.35
C LEU A 87 6.03 -1.30 -0.33
N THR A 88 6.90 -0.91 0.60
CA THR A 88 7.40 0.47 0.70
C THR A 88 8.85 0.53 0.27
N TYR A 89 9.17 1.46 -0.62
CA TYR A 89 10.51 1.69 -1.15
C TYR A 89 11.14 2.87 -0.45
N PHE A 90 12.42 2.74 -0.09
CA PHE A 90 13.15 3.78 0.60
C PHE A 90 14.62 3.80 0.20
N LYS A 91 15.24 4.98 0.35
CA LYS A 91 16.67 5.18 0.17
C LYS A 91 17.32 5.28 1.55
N ARG A 92 18.34 4.45 1.77
CA ARG A 92 19.24 4.53 2.93
C ARG A 92 20.66 4.71 2.39
N TYR A 93 21.31 5.82 2.74
CA TYR A 93 22.56 6.26 2.11
C TYR A 93 22.39 6.38 0.57
N ASP A 94 23.20 5.66 -0.22
CA ASP A 94 23.16 5.61 -1.69
C ASP A 94 22.58 4.31 -2.25
N LYS A 95 21.79 3.61 -1.45
CA LYS A 95 21.14 2.36 -1.85
C LYS A 95 19.63 2.47 -1.68
N THR A 96 18.92 1.86 -2.62
CA THR A 96 17.47 1.71 -2.60
C THR A 96 17.12 0.33 -2.05
N PHE A 97 16.14 0.30 -1.16
CA PHE A 97 15.67 -0.88 -0.46
C PHE A 97 14.15 -0.96 -0.53
N SER A 98 13.61 -2.14 -0.25
CA SER A 98 12.18 -2.33 0.00
C SER A 98 11.93 -2.96 1.36
N VAL A 99 10.73 -2.68 1.88
CA VAL A 99 10.16 -3.42 2.99
C VAL A 99 8.77 -3.89 2.59
N SER A 100 8.39 -5.09 3.00
CA SER A 100 7.07 -5.65 2.71
C SER A 100 6.29 -5.94 3.99
N ALA A 101 5.09 -5.38 4.08
CA ALA A 101 4.10 -5.71 5.11
C ALA A 101 3.01 -6.60 4.50
N LYS A 102 2.86 -7.83 4.99
CA LYS A 102 1.93 -8.83 4.45
C LYS A 102 0.86 -9.23 5.46
N ALA A 103 -0.36 -9.43 4.99
CA ALA A 103 -1.45 -10.00 5.77
C ALA A 103 -2.34 -10.92 4.93
N SER A 104 -2.97 -11.91 5.57
CA SER A 104 -3.99 -12.73 4.92
C SER A 104 -5.35 -12.04 4.98
N VAL A 105 -6.01 -11.94 3.83
CA VAL A 105 -7.27 -11.24 3.61
C VAL A 105 -8.22 -12.16 2.86
N LYS A 106 -9.37 -12.47 3.47
CA LYS A 106 -10.41 -13.31 2.88
C LYS A 106 -11.60 -12.51 2.35
N ARG A 107 -11.79 -11.30 2.88
CA ARG A 107 -12.90 -10.42 2.54
C ARG A 107 -12.42 -8.99 2.57
N VAL A 108 -12.94 -8.18 1.66
CA VAL A 108 -12.65 -6.76 1.56
C VAL A 108 -13.95 -5.98 1.76
N THR A 109 -13.88 -4.90 2.54
CA THR A 109 -14.96 -3.94 2.81
C THR A 109 -14.53 -2.55 2.40
N ASN A 110 -15.51 -1.69 2.11
CA ASN A 110 -15.32 -0.30 1.69
C ASN A 110 -14.43 -0.13 0.43
N ILE A 111 -14.33 -1.18 -0.40
CA ILE A 111 -13.56 -1.14 -1.64
C ILE A 111 -14.28 -0.29 -2.70
N PRO A 112 -13.60 0.68 -3.34
CA PRO A 112 -14.14 1.43 -4.47
C PRO A 112 -14.58 0.52 -5.62
N SER A 113 -15.64 0.90 -6.33
CA SER A 113 -16.29 0.03 -7.34
C SER A 113 -15.38 -0.31 -8.52
N ASP A 114 -14.52 0.63 -8.91
CA ASP A 114 -13.50 0.47 -9.95
C ASP A 114 -12.43 -0.53 -9.54
N ILE A 115 -11.91 -0.43 -8.32
CA ILE A 115 -10.93 -1.38 -7.76
C ILE A 115 -11.58 -2.77 -7.61
N LEU A 116 -12.84 -2.83 -7.16
CA LEU A 116 -13.58 -4.09 -7.06
C LEU A 116 -13.78 -4.74 -8.44
N ALA A 117 -14.09 -3.96 -9.46
CA ALA A 117 -14.25 -4.46 -10.82
C ALA A 117 -12.93 -5.03 -11.36
N GLU A 118 -11.81 -4.34 -11.15
CA GLU A 118 -10.49 -4.81 -11.57
C GLU A 118 -10.07 -6.07 -10.79
N LEU A 119 -10.30 -6.10 -9.48
CA LEU A 119 -10.03 -7.26 -8.65
C LEU A 119 -10.84 -8.48 -9.11
N LYS A 120 -12.13 -8.32 -9.45
CA LYS A 120 -12.95 -9.40 -10.02
C LYS A 120 -12.47 -9.86 -11.40
N LYS A 121 -11.95 -8.95 -12.21
CA LYS A 121 -11.51 -9.23 -13.58
C LYS A 121 -10.15 -9.94 -13.62
N GLN A 122 -9.19 -9.47 -12.84
CA GLN A 122 -7.80 -9.97 -12.87
C GLN A 122 -7.48 -10.94 -11.73
N GLY A 123 -8.26 -10.90 -10.64
CA GLY A 123 -7.99 -11.57 -9.37
C GLY A 123 -6.89 -10.90 -8.55
N ARG A 124 -6.37 -9.76 -9.02
CA ARG A 124 -5.29 -9.01 -8.38
C ARG A 124 -5.35 -7.55 -8.81
N VAL A 125 -5.10 -6.64 -7.87
CA VAL A 125 -4.95 -5.21 -8.14
C VAL A 125 -3.69 -4.69 -7.47
N GLU A 126 -2.98 -3.79 -8.17
CA GLU A 126 -1.79 -3.09 -7.66
C GLU A 126 -2.05 -1.59 -7.67
N LEU A 127 -1.93 -0.96 -6.50
CA LEU A 127 -2.12 0.48 -6.32
C LEU A 127 -0.78 1.10 -5.96
N SER A 128 -0.45 2.24 -6.57
CA SER A 128 0.79 2.97 -6.25
C SER A 128 0.45 4.21 -5.45
N VAL A 129 1.22 4.47 -4.41
CA VAL A 129 1.13 5.68 -3.59
C VAL A 129 2.44 6.43 -3.71
N SER A 130 2.39 7.56 -4.40
CA SER A 130 3.46 8.56 -4.46
C SER A 130 3.41 9.48 -3.23
N LEU A 131 4.57 10.03 -2.88
CA LEU A 131 4.71 11.08 -1.87
C LEU A 131 4.23 12.44 -2.37
#